data_AF-A0A7Y0XE63-F1
#
_entry.id   AF-A0A7Y0XE63-F1
#
_cell.length_a   1.000
_cell.length_b   1.000
_cell.length_c   1.000
_cell.angle_alpha   90.00
_cell.angle_beta   90.00
_cell.angle_gamma   90.00
#
_symmetry.space_group_name_H-M   'P 1'
#
loop_
_entity.id
_entity.type
_entity.pdbx_description
1 polymer ?
#
loop_
_entity_poly.entity_id
_entity_poly.type
_entity_poly.pdbx_seq_one_letter_code
_entity_poly.pdbx_strand_id
1 'polypeptide(L)'
;MSFGGKVNSAPNTTIQGEGWVDLSTDEFRKLRRIPHTFDNDSLAYAVSIAALNIQGRLDSLIENGEIPTFSGAKALLYKRAVYGRAHAELIKEFATQDRRKEGESVATDEPEQEA
;
A
#
# COMPACT_ATOMS: atom_id res chain seq x y z
N MET A 1 -20.78 -26.57 15.07
CA MET A 1 -19.87 -25.54 15.60
C MET A 1 -19.33 -24.76 14.41
N SER A 2 -19.92 -23.61 14.06
CA SER A 2 -19.40 -22.76 12.97
C SER A 2 -18.64 -21.61 13.60
N PHE A 3 -17.32 -21.58 13.41
CA PHE A 3 -16.50 -20.41 13.75
C PHE A 3 -16.77 -19.34 12.70
N GLY A 4 -17.77 -18.49 12.96
CA GLY A 4 -18.08 -17.30 12.17
C GLY A 4 -17.08 -16.18 12.46
N GLY A 5 -15.81 -16.38 12.13
CA GLY A 5 -14.83 -15.30 12.11
C GLY A 5 -15.09 -14.42 10.89
N LYS A 6 -15.30 -13.11 11.08
CA LYS A 6 -15.32 -12.17 9.96
C LYS A 6 -14.02 -12.33 9.18
N VAL A 7 -14.14 -12.65 7.89
CA VAL A 7 -12.97 -12.70 7.01
C VAL A 7 -12.44 -11.27 6.94
N ASN A 8 -11.25 -11.03 7.50
CA ASN A 8 -10.57 -9.75 7.40
C ASN A 8 -10.09 -9.58 5.94
N SER A 9 -11.02 -9.23 5.05
CA SER A 9 -10.72 -8.83 3.69
C SER A 9 -10.51 -7.34 3.68
N ALA A 10 -9.32 -6.92 3.27
CA ALA A 10 -9.06 -5.51 3.04
C ALA A 10 -9.44 -5.12 1.60
N PRO A 11 -9.96 -3.91 1.38
CA PRO A 11 -10.33 -3.46 0.04
C PRO A 11 -9.11 -3.48 -0.88
N ASN A 12 -9.32 -3.86 -2.13
CA ASN A 12 -8.29 -3.89 -3.17
C ASN A 12 -8.63 -2.86 -4.24
N THR A 13 -7.65 -2.05 -4.61
CA THR A 13 -7.74 -1.12 -5.74
C THR A 13 -6.77 -1.56 -6.83
N THR A 14 -7.31 -1.82 -8.02
CA THR A 14 -6.52 -2.03 -9.23
C THR A 14 -6.12 -0.67 -9.79
N ILE A 15 -4.82 -0.50 -10.05
CA ILE A 15 -4.24 0.72 -10.62
C ILE A 15 -3.80 0.36 -12.03
N GLN A 16 -4.48 0.93 -13.02
CA GLN A 16 -4.17 0.71 -14.44
C GLN A 16 -2.81 1.32 -14.77
N GLY A 17 -1.96 0.55 -15.45
CA GLY A 17 -0.60 0.95 -15.78
C GLY A 17 -0.48 1.92 -16.96
N GLU A 18 -1.57 2.18 -17.70
CA GLU A 18 -1.58 3.06 -18.89
C GLU A 18 -0.48 2.69 -19.90
N GLY A 19 -0.39 1.40 -20.25
CA GLY A 19 0.66 0.85 -21.11
C GLY A 19 1.89 0.30 -20.35
N TRP A 20 2.08 0.71 -19.09
CA TRP A 20 2.97 0.03 -18.15
C TRP A 20 2.27 -1.15 -17.48
N VAL A 21 2.99 -1.85 -16.60
CA VAL A 21 2.47 -3.01 -15.88
C VAL A 21 1.42 -2.57 -14.85
N ASP A 22 0.25 -3.21 -14.87
CA ASP A 22 -0.80 -2.98 -13.86
C ASP A 22 -0.35 -3.32 -12.44
N LEU A 23 -0.85 -2.52 -11.49
CA LEU A 23 -0.51 -2.58 -10.08
C LEU A 23 -1.76 -2.79 -9.24
N SER A 24 -1.60 -3.25 -7.99
CA SER A 24 -2.73 -3.36 -7.07
C SER A 24 -2.31 -3.15 -5.62
N THR A 25 -3.25 -2.63 -4.82
CA THR A 25 -3.00 -2.44 -3.39
C THR A 25 -2.94 -3.78 -2.63
N ASP A 26 -3.64 -4.82 -3.10
CA ASP A 26 -3.54 -6.17 -2.52
C ASP A 26 -2.16 -6.82 -2.76
N GLU A 27 -1.62 -6.73 -3.98
CA GLU A 27 -0.26 -7.21 -4.27
C GLU A 27 0.78 -6.42 -3.46
N PHE A 28 0.62 -5.10 -3.38
CA PHE A 28 1.48 -4.24 -2.57
C PHE A 28 1.47 -4.65 -1.09
N ARG A 29 0.27 -4.84 -0.51
CA ARG A 29 0.10 -5.29 0.88
C ARG A 29 0.79 -6.63 1.13
N LYS A 30 0.57 -7.62 0.26
CA LYS A 30 1.17 -8.95 0.38
C LYS A 30 2.70 -8.89 0.33
N LEU A 31 3.26 -8.17 -0.63
CA LEU A 31 4.71 -8.09 -0.83
C LEU A 31 5.43 -7.30 0.28
N ARG A 32 4.77 -6.28 0.84
CA ARG A 32 5.36 -5.41 1.87
C ARG A 32 4.89 -5.73 3.28
N ARG A 33 4.02 -6.73 3.45
CA ARG A 33 3.43 -7.13 4.73
C ARG A 33 2.73 -5.97 5.44
N ILE A 34 2.05 -5.14 4.67
CA ILE A 34 1.32 -3.98 5.20
C ILE A 34 0.04 -4.48 5.87
N PRO A 35 -0.22 -4.09 7.13
CA PRO A 35 -1.44 -4.47 7.83
C PRO A 35 -2.72 -4.08 7.07
N HIS A 36 -3.74 -4.94 7.14
CA HIS A 36 -5.06 -4.70 6.57
C HIS A 36 -5.80 -3.51 7.20
N THR A 37 -5.33 -3.04 8.37
CA THR A 37 -5.84 -1.84 9.04
C THR A 37 -5.43 -0.53 8.38
N PHE A 38 -4.39 -0.55 7.53
CA PHE A 38 -3.93 0.66 6.86
C PHE A 38 -4.90 1.07 5.76
N ASP A 39 -5.17 2.38 5.68
CA ASP A 39 -6.12 2.94 4.74
C ASP A 39 -5.76 2.61 3.28
N ASN A 40 -6.74 2.12 2.53
CA ASN A 40 -6.49 1.64 1.16
C ASN A 40 -6.30 2.79 0.17
N ASP A 41 -6.93 3.93 0.41
CA ASP A 41 -6.79 5.08 -0.47
C ASP A 41 -5.39 5.70 -0.33
N SER A 42 -4.86 5.77 0.90
CA SER A 42 -3.44 6.08 1.14
C SER A 42 -2.49 5.14 0.39
N LEU A 43 -2.77 3.83 0.36
CA LEU A 43 -1.94 2.88 -0.41
C LEU A 43 -2.06 3.11 -1.91
N ALA A 44 -3.26 3.31 -2.43
CA ALA A 44 -3.49 3.55 -3.86
C ALA A 44 -2.76 4.84 -4.30
N TYR A 45 -2.85 5.89 -3.49
CA TYR A 45 -2.17 7.15 -3.72
C TYR A 45 -0.64 6.98 -3.74
N ALA A 46 -0.06 6.35 -2.72
CA ALA A 46 1.38 6.12 -2.66
C ALA A 46 1.90 5.27 -3.83
N VAL A 47 1.17 4.21 -4.22
CA VAL A 47 1.54 3.37 -5.36
C VAL A 47 1.47 4.16 -6.68
N SER A 48 0.43 4.97 -6.88
CA SER A 48 0.30 5.80 -8.09
C SER A 48 1.42 6.84 -8.22
N ILE A 49 1.77 7.54 -7.13
CA ILE A 49 2.87 8.51 -7.12
C ILE A 49 4.21 7.81 -7.37
N ALA A 50 4.43 6.67 -6.74
CA ALA A 50 5.63 5.89 -6.97
C ALA A 50 5.71 5.40 -8.43
N ALA A 51 4.60 4.99 -9.03
CA ALA A 51 4.52 4.58 -10.43
C ALA A 51 4.93 5.74 -11.35
N LEU A 52 4.32 6.92 -11.19
CA LEU A 52 4.65 8.12 -11.97
C LEU A 52 6.14 8.50 -11.84
N ASN A 53 6.68 8.45 -10.62
CA ASN A 53 8.10 8.74 -10.38
C ASN A 53 9.04 7.75 -11.09
N ILE A 54 8.68 6.47 -11.14
CA ILE A 54 9.49 5.46 -11.84
C ILE A 54 9.32 5.62 -13.35
N GLN A 55 8.11 5.83 -13.85
CA GLN A 55 7.83 6.06 -15.26
C GLN A 55 8.60 7.27 -15.80
N GLY A 56 8.61 8.39 -15.07
CA GLY A 56 9.40 9.57 -15.46
C GLY A 56 10.91 9.33 -15.52
N ARG A 57 11.44 8.32 -14.82
CA ARG A 57 12.85 7.90 -14.95
C ARG A 57 13.09 6.97 -16.13
N LEU A 58 12.03 6.38 -16.65
CA LEU A 58 12.04 5.48 -17.79
C LEU A 58 11.60 6.18 -19.08
N ASP A 59 11.32 7.49 -19.06
CA ASP A 59 10.94 8.29 -20.23
C ASP A 59 11.92 8.13 -21.39
N SER A 60 13.22 7.95 -21.10
CA SER A 60 14.24 7.72 -22.13
C SER A 60 14.10 6.41 -22.89
N LEU A 61 13.27 5.48 -22.40
CA LEU A 61 12.96 4.20 -23.05
C LEU A 61 11.73 4.30 -23.96
N ILE A 62 11.01 5.43 -23.93
CA ILE A 62 9.87 5.66 -24.80
C ILE A 62 10.41 6.07 -26.17
N GLU A 63 10.25 5.19 -27.15
CA GLU A 63 10.67 5.41 -28.53
C GLU A 63 9.43 5.70 -29.39
N ASN A 64 9.43 6.80 -30.15
CA ASN A 64 8.31 7.20 -31.02
C ASN A 64 6.94 7.31 -30.31
N GLY A 65 6.92 7.55 -29.00
CA GLY A 65 5.69 7.60 -28.20
C GLY A 65 5.16 6.24 -27.75
N GLU A 66 5.88 5.15 -28.03
CA GLU A 66 5.52 3.80 -27.60
C GLU A 66 6.22 3.43 -26.30
N ILE A 67 5.43 2.95 -25.33
CA ILE A 67 5.94 2.46 -24.05
C ILE A 67 6.50 1.05 -24.25
N PRO A 68 7.74 0.77 -23.79
CA PRO A 68 8.32 -0.56 -23.92
C PRO A 68 7.52 -1.59 -23.12
N THR A 69 7.14 -2.69 -23.76
CA THR A 69 6.41 -3.76 -23.08
C THR A 69 7.30 -4.47 -22.06
N PHE A 70 6.94 -4.40 -20.79
CA PHE A 70 7.63 -5.10 -19.71
C PHE A 70 6.92 -6.42 -19.39
N SER A 71 7.59 -7.54 -19.67
CA SER A 71 7.12 -8.88 -19.32
C SER A 71 8.17 -9.65 -18.49
N GLY A 72 7.73 -10.72 -17.81
CA GLY A 72 8.60 -11.59 -17.02
C GLY A 72 9.42 -10.83 -15.97
N ALA A 73 10.75 -10.98 -16.00
CA ALA A 73 11.66 -10.37 -15.03
C ALA A 73 11.63 -8.83 -15.04
N LYS A 74 11.38 -8.20 -16.20
CA LYS A 74 11.27 -6.73 -16.31
C LYS A 74 10.03 -6.21 -15.60
N ALA A 75 8.90 -6.92 -15.75
CA ALA A 75 7.67 -6.59 -15.03
C ALA A 75 7.86 -6.71 -13.51
N LEU A 76 8.51 -7.78 -13.05
CA LEU A 76 8.83 -7.96 -11.63
C LEU A 76 9.75 -6.87 -11.10
N LEU A 77 10.76 -6.46 -11.88
CA LEU A 77 11.66 -5.37 -11.51
C LEU A 77 10.91 -4.04 -11.38
N TYR A 78 10.05 -3.73 -12.35
CA TYR A 78 9.21 -2.53 -12.31
C TYR A 78 8.31 -2.52 -11.07
N LYS A 79 7.56 -3.60 -10.83
CA LYS A 79 6.71 -3.74 -9.65
C LYS A 79 7.50 -3.57 -8.35
N ARG A 80 8.68 -4.21 -8.25
CA ARG A 80 9.56 -4.09 -7.09
C ARG A 80 10.04 -2.66 -6.88
N ALA A 81 10.36 -1.93 -7.94
CA ALA A 81 10.80 -0.54 -7.87
C ALA A 81 9.66 0.37 -7.38
N VAL A 82 8.47 0.24 -7.97
CA VAL A 82 7.28 1.02 -7.59
C VAL A 82 6.89 0.73 -6.14
N TYR A 83 6.68 -0.54 -5.77
CA TYR A 83 6.32 -0.92 -4.41
C TYR A 83 7.43 -0.64 -3.40
N GLY A 84 8.70 -0.60 -3.80
CA GLY A 84 9.79 -0.19 -2.91
C GLY A 84 9.74 1.28 -2.56
N ARG A 85 9.49 2.12 -3.57
CA ARG A 85 9.37 3.54 -3.38
C ARG A 85 8.12 3.91 -2.58
N ALA A 86 6.96 3.38 -2.96
CA ALA A 86 5.70 3.61 -2.25
C ALA A 86 5.82 3.23 -0.77
N HIS A 87 6.43 2.08 -0.47
CA HIS A 87 6.65 1.66 0.91
C HIS A 87 7.54 2.64 1.67
N ALA A 88 8.63 3.11 1.06
CA ALA A 88 9.55 4.05 1.71
C ALA A 88 8.89 5.41 2.04
N GLU A 89 7.98 5.88 1.20
CA GLU A 89 7.20 7.11 1.44
C GLU A 89 6.25 6.93 2.64
N LEU A 90 5.59 5.77 2.75
CA LEU A 90 4.64 5.45 3.82
C LEU A 90 5.29 5.11 5.18
N ILE A 91 6.62 4.88 5.27
CA ILE A 91 7.30 4.55 6.54
C ILE A 91 6.98 5.56 7.65
N LYS A 92 6.93 6.85 7.30
CA LYS A 92 6.65 7.91 8.28
C LYS A 92 5.20 7.84 8.78
N GLU A 93 4.27 7.48 7.92
CA GLU A 93 2.85 7.38 8.26
C GLU A 93 2.56 6.15 9.11
N PHE A 94 3.20 5.00 8.80
CA PHE A 94 3.12 3.79 9.60
C PHE A 94 3.53 4.04 11.06
N ALA A 95 4.61 4.80 11.30
CA ALA A 95 5.09 5.11 12.65
C ALA A 95 4.09 5.91 13.50
N THR A 96 3.13 6.60 12.87
CA THR A 96 2.10 7.39 13.57
C THR A 96 0.78 6.65 13.76
N GLN A 97 0.55 5.58 13.00
CA GLN A 97 -0.68 4.78 13.04
C GLN A 97 -0.74 3.85 14.25
N ASP A 98 0.40 3.28 14.70
CA ASP A 98 0.46 2.43 15.90
C ASP A 98 -0.02 3.16 17.17
N ARG A 99 0.17 4.48 17.25
CA ARG A 99 -0.06 5.23 18.49
C ARG A 99 -1.50 5.73 18.68
N ARG A 100 -2.34 5.73 17.65
CA ARG A 100 -3.70 6.31 17.77
C ARG A 100 -4.74 5.33 18.31
N LYS A 101 -4.51 4.02 18.26
CA LYS A 101 -5.49 3.03 18.73
C LYS A 101 -5.33 2.59 20.19
N GLU A 102 -4.18 2.81 20.80
CA GLU A 102 -3.99 2.49 22.24
C GLU A 102 -4.36 3.66 23.16
N GLY A 103 -4.35 4.91 22.67
CA GLY A 103 -4.67 6.10 23.48
C GLY A 103 -6.16 6.30 23.79
N GLU A 104 -7.07 5.71 23.01
CA GLU A 104 -8.53 5.84 23.23
C GLU A 104 -9.10 4.79 24.19
N SER A 105 -8.35 3.73 24.54
CA SER A 105 -8.81 2.65 25.43
C SER A 105 -8.34 2.79 26.88
N VAL A 106 -7.63 3.88 27.24
CA VAL A 106 -7.05 4.07 28.59
C VAL A 106 -7.65 5.29 29.31
N ALA A 107 -8.60 6.00 28.70
CA ALA A 107 -9.17 7.25 29.23
C ALA A 107 -10.67 7.17 29.56
N THR A 108 -11.13 6.06 30.15
CA THR A 108 -12.47 5.91 30.77
C THR A 108 -12.35 4.75 31.78
N ASP A 109 -12.34 4.87 33.11
CA ASP A 109 -12.62 5.94 34.08
C ASP A 109 -11.71 5.71 35.33
N GLU A 110 -11.21 6.78 35.97
CA GLU A 110 -10.89 6.81 37.41
C GLU A 110 -12.16 7.25 38.19
N PRO A 111 -12.22 7.23 39.54
CA PRO A 111 -11.92 6.22 40.56
C PRO A 111 -13.21 5.87 41.37
N GLU A 112 -13.09 5.28 42.58
CA GLU A 112 -14.12 5.06 43.62
C GLU A 112 -14.79 3.66 43.69
N GLN A 113 -14.36 2.88 44.68
CA GLN A 113 -15.20 2.53 45.84
C GLN A 113 -14.33 1.90 46.95
N GLU A 114 -14.07 2.68 48.00
CA GLU A 114 -13.87 2.14 49.35
C GLU A 114 -15.25 1.67 49.87
N ALA A 115 -15.36 0.41 50.28
CA ALA A 115 -16.32 -0.09 51.27
C ALA A 115 -15.90 -1.48 51.77
#